data_AF-A0A538F3E8-F1
#
_entry.id   AF-A0A538F3E8-F1
#
_cell.length_a   1.000
_cell.length_b   1.000
_cell.length_c   1.000
_cell.angle_alpha   90.00
_cell.angle_beta   90.00
_cell.angle_gamma   90.00
#
_symmetry.space_group_name_H-M   'P 1'
#
loop_
_entity.id
_entity.type
_entity.pdbx_description
1 polymer ?
#
loop_
_entity_poly.entity_id
_entity_poly.type
_entity_poly.pdbx_seq_one_letter_code
_entity_poly.pdbx_strand_id
1 'polypeptide(L)' 'MDGNGGELSSFLTKLSEDRHLQDAYAQDPEGTMRAAGLSDDSIKTLLSRDLGKIKAALEKELPGRDFILFMIIF' A
#
# COMPACT_ATOMS: atom_id res chain seq x y z
N MET A 1 18.07 13.07 -2.01
CA MET A 1 16.66 13.00 -1.53
C MET A 1 16.09 11.84 -2.30
N ASP A 2 16.24 10.62 -1.79
CA ASP A 2 16.01 9.40 -2.58
C ASP A 2 15.21 8.41 -1.75
N GLY A 3 14.01 8.83 -1.36
CA GLY A 3 12.99 7.97 -0.80
C GLY A 3 12.30 7.21 -1.93
N ASN A 4 13.02 6.32 -2.62
CA ASN A 4 12.44 5.41 -3.59
C ASN A 4 11.80 4.22 -2.83
N GLY A 5 10.89 4.56 -1.91
CA GLY A 5 9.97 3.61 -1.31
C GLY A 5 8.73 3.62 -2.19
N GLY A 6 8.52 2.55 -2.96
CA GLY A 6 7.50 2.52 -4.01
C GLY A 6 6.12 3.05 -3.59
N GLU A 7 5.35 3.52 -4.57
CA GLU A 7 4.01 4.14 -4.45
C GLU A 7 3.12 3.42 -3.42
N LEU A 8 3.16 2.09 -3.39
CA LEU A 8 2.38 1.26 -2.49
C LEU A 8 2.86 1.37 -1.03
N SER A 9 4.17 1.32 -0.80
CA SER A 9 4.76 1.44 0.53
C SER A 9 4.58 2.85 1.11
N SER A 10 4.68 3.87 0.26
CA SER A 10 4.47 5.26 0.63
C SER A 10 3.00 5.50 1.01
N PHE A 11 2.07 4.92 0.25
CA PHE A 11 0.65 4.95 0.57
C PHE A 11 0.31 4.25 1.88
N LEU A 12 0.82 3.03 2.11
CA LEU A 12 0.56 2.30 3.35
C LEU A 12 1.12 3.03 4.58
N THR A 13 2.28 3.68 4.43
CA THR A 13 2.87 4.52 5.48
C THR A 13 1.96 5.70 5.80
N LYS A 14 1.53 6.46 4.77
CA LYS A 14 0.57 7.56 4.94
C LYS A 14 -0.77 7.08 5.50
N LEU A 15 -1.25 5.91 5.09
CA LEU A 15 -2.48 5.32 5.59
C LEU A 15 -2.36 5.01 7.09
N SER A 16 -1.21 4.54 7.56
CA SER A 16 -0.98 4.33 9.00
C SER A 16 -0.92 5.64 9.79
N GLU A 17 -0.35 6.69 9.20
CA GLU A 17 -0.14 7.99 9.87
C GLU A 17 -1.35 8.93 9.82
N ASP A 18 -2.17 8.84 8.78
CA ASP A 18 -3.28 9.76 8.51
C ASP A 18 -4.64 9.11 8.77
N ARG A 19 -5.32 9.50 9.85
CA ARG A 19 -6.66 9.00 10.19
C ARG A 19 -7.72 9.36 9.15
N HIS A 20 -7.61 10.51 8.50
CA HIS A 20 -8.59 10.91 7.48
C HIS A 20 -8.45 10.02 6.25
N LEU A 21 -7.21 9.65 5.92
CA LEU A 21 -6.93 8.66 4.87
C LEU A 21 -7.44 7.26 5.25
N GLN A 22 -7.35 6.87 6.53
CA GLN A 22 -7.94 5.61 7.02
C GLN A 22 -9.45 5.58 6.85
N ASP A 23 -10.14 6.66 7.23
CA ASP A 23 -11.60 6.75 7.10
C ASP A 23 -12.04 6.75 5.64
N ALA A 24 -11.36 7.54 4.80
CA ALA A 24 -11.58 7.55 3.35
C ALA A 24 -11.33 6.18 2.71
N TYR A 25 -10.25 5.50 3.09
CA TYR A 25 -9.94 4.14 2.61
C TYR A 25 -10.99 3.12 3.08
N ALA A 26 -11.51 3.26 4.30
CA ALA A 26 -12.56 2.38 4.83
C ALA A 26 -13.89 2.57 4.09
N GLN A 27 -14.21 3.80 3.67
CA GLN A 27 -15.42 4.12 2.90
C GLN A 27 -15.28 3.77 1.42
N ASP A 28 -14.19 4.20 0.79
CA ASP A 28 -13.90 4.04 -0.63
C ASP A 28 -12.41 3.70 -0.87
N PRO A 29 -12.04 2.41 -0.76
CA PRO A 29 -10.65 2.00 -0.89
C PRO A 29 -10.09 2.26 -2.30
N GLU A 30 -10.88 2.02 -3.35
CA GLU A 30 -10.44 2.19 -4.75
C GLU A 30 -10.11 3.66 -5.07
N GLY A 31 -11.03 4.58 -4.78
CA GLY A 31 -10.84 6.00 -5.06
C GLY A 31 -9.79 6.62 -4.16
N THR A 32 -9.66 6.16 -2.91
CA THR A 32 -8.58 6.60 -2.02
C THR A 32 -7.20 6.19 -2.57
N MET A 33 -7.06 4.97 -3.06
CA MET A 33 -5.82 4.51 -3.68
C MET A 33 -5.52 5.22 -5.01
N ARG A 34 -6.54 5.45 -5.86
CA ARG A 34 -6.37 6.25 -7.08
C ARG A 34 -5.95 7.68 -6.77
N ALA A 35 -6.57 8.31 -5.78
CA ALA A 35 -6.24 9.66 -5.34
C ALA A 35 -4.82 9.75 -4.76
N ALA A 36 -4.35 8.68 -4.12
CA ALA A 36 -2.97 8.56 -3.65
C ALA A 36 -1.95 8.33 -4.78
N GLY A 37 -2.40 8.13 -6.02
CA GLY A 37 -1.56 7.94 -7.19
C GLY A 37 -1.11 6.50 -7.43
N LEU A 38 -1.80 5.52 -6.84
CA LEU A 38 -1.50 4.11 -7.12
C LEU A 38 -1.91 3.74 -8.54
N SER A 39 -1.09 2.92 -9.17
CA SER A 39 -1.38 2.29 -10.46
C SER A 39 -2.57 1.33 -10.34
N ASP A 40 -3.41 1.24 -11.39
CA ASP A 40 -4.57 0.34 -11.41
C ASP A 40 -4.23 -1.13 -11.10
N ASP A 41 -3.02 -1.58 -11.42
CA ASP A 41 -2.53 -2.94 -11.10
C ASP A 41 -2.32 -3.15 -9.58
N SER A 42 -1.70 -2.16 -8.92
CA SER A 42 -1.53 -2.11 -7.46
C SER A 42 -2.88 -2.05 -6.74
N ILE A 43 -3.81 -1.25 -7.28
CA ILE A 43 -5.18 -1.11 -6.76
C ILE A 43 -5.93 -2.44 -6.86
N LYS A 44 -5.93 -3.08 -8.03
CA LYS A 44 -6.55 -4.40 -8.20
C LYS A 44 -5.95 -5.45 -7.26
N THR A 45 -4.64 -5.38 -7.05
CA THR A 45 -3.93 -6.27 -6.12
C THR A 45 -4.38 -6.07 -4.68
N LEU A 46 -4.47 -4.83 -4.19
CA LEU A 46 -4.98 -4.52 -2.85
C LEU A 46 -6.47 -4.88 -2.70
N LEU A 47 -7.30 -4.57 -3.70
CA LEU A 47 -8.72 -4.90 -3.71
C LEU A 47 -8.97 -6.41 -3.74
N SER A 48 -8.09 -7.18 -4.37
CA SER A 48 -8.15 -8.64 -4.37
C SER A 48 -7.98 -9.25 -2.98
N ARG A 49 -7.48 -8.47 -1.99
CA ARG A 49 -7.15 -8.91 -0.61
C ARG A 49 -6.26 -10.15 -0.55
N ASP A 50 -5.58 -10.46 -1.65
CA ASP A 50 -4.74 -11.63 -1.79
C ASP A 50 -3.36 -11.27 -1.24
N LEU A 51 -3.10 -11.70 -0.01
CA LEU A 51 -1.85 -11.41 0.70
C LEU A 51 -0.61 -11.85 -0.11
N GLY A 52 -0.72 -12.91 -0.91
CA GLY A 52 0.35 -13.38 -1.78
C GLY A 52 0.65 -12.40 -2.91
N LYS A 53 -0.40 -11.88 -3.56
CA LYS A 53 -0.24 -10.84 -4.60
C LYS A 53 0.20 -9.51 -4.03
N ILE A 54 -0.34 -9.12 -2.87
CA ILE A 54 0.04 -7.88 -2.18
C ILE A 54 1.53 -7.93 -1.82
N LYS A 55 2.00 -9.05 -1.24
CA LYS A 55 3.43 -9.28 -0.98
C LYS A 55 4.25 -9.22 -2.27
N ALA A 56 3.82 -9.88 -3.34
CA ALA A 56 4.56 -9.87 -4.60
C ALA A 56 4.62 -8.47 -5.26
N ALA A 57 3.56 -7.68 -5.16
CA ALA A 57 3.54 -6.29 -5.64
C ALA A 57 4.49 -5.41 -4.82
N LEU A 58 4.47 -5.58 -3.49
CA LEU A 58 5.40 -4.91 -2.58
C LEU A 58 6.87 -5.31 -2.81
N GLU A 59 7.15 -6.59 -3.09
CA GLU A 59 8.50 -7.09 -3.43
C GLU A 59 9.00 -6.56 -4.78
N LYS A 60 8.10 -6.35 -5.75
CA LYS A 60 8.43 -5.70 -7.03
C LYS A 60 8.89 -4.25 -6.84
N GLU A 61 8.21 -3.53 -5.96
CA GLU A 61 8.48 -2.11 -5.64
C GLU A 61 9.75 -1.93 -4.80
N LEU A 62 10.09 -2.93 -3.99
CA LEU A 62 11.22 -2.91 -3.07
C LEU A 62 12.05 -4.20 -3.19
N PRO A 63 12.85 -4.36 -4.26
CA PRO A 63 13.71 -5.52 -4.40
C PRO A 63 14.78 -5.51 -3.29
N GLY A 64 14.62 -6.38 -2.29
CA GLY A 64 15.63 -6.62 -1.25
C GLY A 64 15.42 -5.92 0.10
N ARG A 65 14.22 -5.40 0.41
CA ARG A 65 13.88 -4.90 1.75
C ARG A 65 12.86 -5.83 2.40
N ASP A 66 13.32 -6.69 3.31
CA ASP A 66 12.48 -7.60 4.10
C ASP A 66 11.30 -6.86 4.74
N PHE A 67 10.09 -7.31 4.39
CA PHE A 67 8.80 -6.78 4.82
C PHE A 67 8.50 -7.12 6.29
N ILE A 68 9.29 -6.56 7.21
CA ILE A 68 9.10 -6.74 8.66
C ILE A 68 7.85 -5.96 9.17
N LEU A 69 7.27 -5.07 8.35
CA LEU A 69 6.17 -4.19 8.79
C LEU A 69 4.82 -4.91 9.04
N PHE A 70 4.55 -6.06 8.39
CA PHE A 70 3.28 -6.78 8.56
C PHE A 70 3.18 -7.59 9.88
N MET A 71 4.29 -7.78 10.61
CA MET A 71 4.31 -8.60 11.83
C MET A 71 4.00 -7.82 13.12
N ILE A 72 3.71 -6.53 13.06
CA ILE A 72 3.49 -5.67 14.25
C ILE A 72 2.00 -5.32 14.46
N ILE A 73 1.10 -5.61 13.49
CA ILE A 73 -0.32 -5.20 13.55
C ILE A 73 -1.29 -6.41 13.46
N PHE A 74 -0.92 -7.55 14.04
CA PHE A 74 -1.86 -8.62 14.36
C PHE A 74 -1.64 -9.11 15.79
#